data_AF-A0AA39F3Y6-F1
#
_entry.id   AF-A0AA39F3Y6-F1
#
_cell.length_a   1.000
_cell.length_b   1.000
_cell.length_c   1.000
_cell.angle_alpha   90.00
_cell.angle_beta   90.00
_cell.angle_gamma   90.00
#
_symmetry.space_group_name_H-M   'P 1'
#
loop_
_entity.id
_entity.type
_entity.pdbx_description
1 polymer ?
#
loop_
_entity_poly.entity_id
_entity_poly.type
_entity_poly.pdbx_seq_one_letter_code
_entity_poly.pdbx_strand_id
1 'polypeptide(L)'
;MVQKFASSSSGCLYTYPAQISELLSKTIADAHARTCLASTEQIQESFRKPHDLTRLIYYKNMAHEQLWLECAQKLTTVIQQIIEFAKMVPGFMRLSQDDQIVLLKAGEKRQLFIYYIY
;
A
#
# COMPACT_ATOMS: atom_id res chain seq x y z
N MET A 1 -16.48 30.24 -2.17
CA MET A 1 -17.32 29.82 -1.03
C MET A 1 -16.50 29.31 0.18
N VAL A 2 -15.20 29.61 0.29
CA VAL A 2 -14.33 29.10 1.39
C VAL A 2 -13.72 30.24 2.23
N GLN A 3 -13.98 31.50 1.90
CA GLN A 3 -13.35 32.66 2.56
C GLN A 3 -14.18 33.35 3.65
N LYS A 4 -15.18 32.69 4.25
CA LYS A 4 -16.06 33.38 5.21
C LYS A 4 -16.41 32.64 6.50
N PHE A 5 -15.60 31.69 6.95
CA PHE A 5 -15.75 31.14 8.29
C PHE A 5 -14.43 31.17 9.06
N ALA A 6 -14.53 31.70 10.28
CA ALA A 6 -13.55 31.64 11.37
C ALA A 6 -12.48 32.76 11.45
N SER A 7 -12.96 34.00 11.51
CA SER A 7 -12.44 34.93 12.53
C SER A 7 -13.31 34.80 13.77
N SER A 8 -12.79 34.14 14.81
CA SER A 8 -13.19 34.14 16.25
C SER A 8 -13.23 32.74 16.83
N SER A 9 -12.12 32.31 17.43
CA SER A 9 -12.10 31.81 18.82
C SER A 9 -10.66 31.49 19.19
N SER A 10 -10.06 32.42 19.91
CA SER A 10 -8.80 32.29 20.64
C SER A 10 -8.87 31.10 21.60
N GLY A 11 -7.98 30.11 21.51
CA GLY A 11 -7.82 29.15 22.61
C GLY A 11 -7.12 27.80 22.35
N CYS A 12 -7.16 27.22 21.15
CA CYS A 12 -6.63 25.87 20.95
C CYS A 12 -6.17 25.66 19.52
N LEU A 13 -4.89 25.88 19.18
CA LEU A 13 -4.40 25.66 17.81
C LEU A 13 -2.99 25.03 17.70
N TYR A 14 -2.30 24.73 18.81
CA TYR A 14 -0.94 24.18 18.74
C TYR A 14 -0.83 22.65 18.89
N THR A 15 -1.92 21.95 19.22
CA THR A 15 -1.92 20.49 19.47
C THR A 15 -2.36 19.63 18.27
N TYR A 16 -2.85 20.24 17.20
CA TYR A 16 -3.48 19.55 16.07
C TYR A 16 -2.51 18.84 15.10
N PRO A 17 -1.33 19.39 14.76
CA PRO A 17 -0.45 18.75 13.77
C PRO A 17 0.14 17.42 14.26
N ALA A 18 0.55 17.37 15.53
CA ALA A 18 1.18 16.18 16.12
C ALA A 18 0.20 15.00 16.25
N GLN A 19 -1.03 15.27 16.69
CA GLN A 19 -2.08 14.25 16.82
C GLN A 19 -2.53 13.70 15.46
N ILE A 20 -2.59 14.56 14.44
CA ILE A 20 -2.89 14.13 13.06
C ILE A 20 -1.76 13.26 12.52
N SER A 21 -0.51 13.66 12.71
CA SER A 21 0.66 12.87 12.29
C SER A 21 0.69 11.50 12.97
N GLU A 22 0.40 11.44 14.27
CA GLU A 22 0.40 10.18 15.03
C GLU A 22 -0.74 9.25 14.60
N LEU A 23 -1.94 9.81 14.37
CA LEU A 23 -3.07 9.05 13.84
C LEU A 23 -2.77 8.49 12.45
N LEU A 24 -2.20 9.30 11.55
CA LEU A 24 -1.81 8.87 10.21
C LEU A 24 -0.75 7.78 10.25
N SER A 25 0.33 7.97 11.03
CA SER A 25 1.36 6.94 11.19
C SER A 25 0.79 5.63 11.71
N LYS A 26 -0.11 5.67 12.70
CA LYS A 26 -0.75 4.48 13.24
C LYS A 26 -1.62 3.78 12.22
N THR A 27 -2.45 4.52 11.47
CA THR A 27 -3.32 3.94 10.45
C THR A 27 -2.52 3.35 9.29
N ILE A 28 -1.41 3.98 8.88
CA ILE A 28 -0.52 3.44 7.84
C ILE A 28 0.14 2.15 8.32
N ALA A 29 0.66 2.13 9.55
CA ALA A 29 1.30 0.94 10.12
C ALA A 29 0.32 -0.23 10.23
N ASP A 30 -0.91 0.05 10.67
CA ASP A 30 -1.99 -0.92 10.80
C ASP A 30 -2.50 -1.45 9.45
N ALA A 31 -2.66 -0.56 8.45
CA ALA A 31 -2.95 -0.95 7.08
C ALA A 31 -1.85 -1.87 6.52
N HIS A 32 -0.57 -1.50 6.69
CA HIS A 32 0.56 -2.31 6.26
C HIS A 32 0.57 -3.69 6.95
N ALA A 33 0.35 -3.74 8.27
CA ALA A 33 0.32 -5.00 9.01
C ALA A 33 -0.80 -5.95 8.53
N ARG A 34 -1.94 -5.41 8.09
CA ARG A 34 -3.07 -6.22 7.60
C ARG A 34 -2.97 -6.66 6.15
N THR A 35 -2.23 -5.93 5.31
CA THR A 35 -2.26 -6.16 3.86
C THR A 35 -0.92 -6.62 3.29
N CYS A 36 0.18 -6.50 4.03
CA CYS A 36 1.48 -6.93 3.54
C CYS A 36 1.56 -8.47 3.43
N LEU A 37 1.95 -8.97 2.25
CA LEU A 37 2.02 -10.40 1.95
C LEU A 37 3.20 -11.12 2.62
N ALA A 38 4.26 -10.38 2.95
CA ALA A 38 5.43 -10.91 3.63
C ALA A 38 6.13 -9.80 4.42
N SER A 39 6.53 -10.10 5.65
CA SER A 39 7.32 -9.15 6.45
C SER A 39 8.74 -9.00 5.90
N THR A 40 9.42 -7.92 6.28
CA THR A 40 10.83 -7.69 5.92
C THR A 40 11.72 -8.85 6.37
N GLU A 41 11.46 -9.42 7.54
CA GLU A 41 12.18 -10.57 8.09
C GLU A 41 11.95 -11.82 7.23
N GLN A 42 10.71 -12.10 6.82
CA GLN A 42 10.37 -13.23 5.96
C GLN A 42 11.04 -13.12 4.58
N ILE A 43 11.09 -11.90 4.03
CA ILE A 43 11.78 -11.60 2.77
C ILE A 43 13.28 -11.84 2.92
N GLN A 44 13.91 -11.26 3.96
CA GLN A 44 15.34 -11.43 4.22
C GLN A 44 15.73 -12.89 4.46
N GLU A 45 14.90 -13.64 5.18
CA GLU A 45 15.14 -15.06 5.43
C GLU A 45 15.01 -15.89 4.14
N SER A 46 14.09 -15.53 3.24
CA SER A 46 13.98 -16.17 1.92
C SER A 46 15.22 -15.97 1.06
N PHE A 47 15.92 -14.84 1.18
CA PHE A 47 17.21 -14.62 0.50
C PHE A 47 18.37 -15.40 1.12
N ARG A 48 18.27 -15.79 2.40
CA ARG A 48 19.30 -16.56 3.10
C ARG A 48 19.17 -18.07 2.88
N LYS A 49 17.97 -18.56 2.58
CA LYS A 49 17.72 -19.98 2.33
C LYS A 49 18.27 -20.39 0.96
N PRO A 50 18.96 -21.53 0.84
CA PRO A 50 19.37 -22.06 -0.47
C PRO A 50 18.14 -22.28 -1.35
N HIS A 51 18.31 -22.07 -2.67
CA HIS A 51 17.21 -22.19 -3.62
C HIS A 51 16.52 -23.54 -3.51
N ASP A 52 15.19 -23.51 -3.41
CA ASP A 52 14.34 -24.70 -3.41
C ASP A 52 14.38 -25.37 -4.79
N LEU A 53 15.27 -26.36 -4.92
CA LEU A 53 15.48 -27.12 -6.16
C LEU A 53 14.20 -27.83 -6.61
N THR A 54 13.36 -28.28 -5.69
CA THR A 54 12.08 -28.92 -6.00
C THR A 54 11.16 -27.95 -6.74
N ARG A 55 11.06 -26.72 -6.22
CA ARG A 55 10.28 -25.65 -6.85
C ARG A 55 10.85 -25.25 -8.22
N LEU A 56 12.17 -25.24 -8.37
CA LEU A 56 12.82 -24.92 -9.64
C LEU A 56 12.51 -25.98 -10.70
N ILE A 57 12.61 -27.26 -10.35
CA ILE A 57 12.27 -28.38 -11.25
C ILE A 57 10.79 -28.35 -11.62
N TYR A 58 9.91 -28.06 -10.64
CA TYR A 58 8.47 -27.92 -10.87
C TYR A 58 8.18 -26.88 -11.97
N TYR A 59 8.66 -25.64 -11.81
CA TYR A 59 8.43 -24.59 -12.80
C TYR A 59 9.11 -24.86 -14.14
N LYS A 60 10.27 -25.51 -14.15
CA LYS A 60 10.96 -25.88 -15.41
C LYS A 60 10.14 -26.85 -16.26
N ASN A 61 9.35 -27.72 -15.64
CA ASN A 61 8.56 -28.74 -16.33
C ASN A 61 7.12 -28.31 -16.64
N MET A 62 6.70 -27.10 -16.26
CA MET A 62 5.37 -26.60 -16.55
C MET A 62 5.24 -26.11 -17.99
N ALA A 63 4.05 -26.27 -18.56
CA ALA A 63 3.70 -25.64 -19.84
C ALA A 63 3.76 -24.11 -19.73
N HIS A 64 4.17 -23.46 -20.82
CA HIS A 64 4.33 -22.00 -20.86
C HIS A 64 3.04 -21.25 -20.51
N GLU A 65 1.90 -21.70 -21.02
CA GLU A 65 0.59 -21.11 -20.70
C GLU A 65 0.26 -21.22 -19.21
N GLN A 66 0.57 -22.36 -18.58
CA GLN A 66 0.35 -22.56 -17.15
C GLN A 66 1.26 -21.67 -16.30
N LEU A 67 2.52 -21.47 -16.71
CA LEU A 67 3.43 -20.53 -16.06
C LEU A 67 2.89 -19.10 -16.13
N TRP A 68 2.42 -18.67 -17.29
CA TRP A 68 1.82 -17.34 -17.48
C TRP A 68 0.57 -17.16 -16.64
N LEU A 69 -0.30 -18.17 -16.59
CA LEU A 69 -1.50 -18.14 -15.77
C LEU A 69 -1.16 -18.00 -14.28
N GLU A 70 -0.22 -18.79 -13.77
CA GLU A 70 0.22 -18.68 -12.38
C GLU A 70 0.84 -17.32 -12.07
N CYS A 71 1.65 -16.78 -12.98
CA CYS A 71 2.22 -15.44 -12.84
C CYS A 71 1.13 -14.37 -12.78
N ALA A 72 0.15 -14.43 -13.68
CA ALA A 72 -0.96 -13.50 -13.71
C ALA A 72 -1.81 -13.57 -12.43
N GLN A 73 -2.05 -14.78 -11.91
CA GLN A 73 -2.76 -14.99 -10.64
C GLN A 73 -1.98 -14.40 -9.46
N LYS A 74 -0.67 -14.68 -9.35
CA LYS A 74 0.19 -14.10 -8.29
C LYS A 74 0.21 -12.57 -8.37
N LEU A 75 0.32 -12.01 -9.57
CA LEU A 75 0.26 -10.56 -9.78
C LEU A 75 -1.10 -9.98 -9.36
N THR A 76 -2.19 -10.66 -9.70
CA THR A 76 -3.56 -10.25 -9.32
C THR A 76 -3.70 -10.17 -7.80
N THR A 77 -3.20 -11.17 -7.07
CA THR A 77 -3.21 -11.16 -5.60
C THR A 77 -2.42 -9.97 -5.04
N VAL A 78 -1.24 -9.66 -5.60
CA VAL A 78 -0.46 -8.49 -5.18
C VAL A 78 -1.23 -7.19 -5.40
N ILE A 79 -1.87 -7.03 -6.57
CA ILE A 79 -2.67 -5.85 -6.90
C ILE A 79 -3.86 -5.72 -5.92
N GLN A 80 -4.54 -6.81 -5.59
CA GLN A 80 -5.65 -6.80 -4.63
C GLN A 80 -5.18 -6.30 -3.25
N GLN A 81 -4.03 -6.75 -2.75
CA GLN A 81 -3.49 -6.28 -1.48
C GLN A 81 -3.11 -4.79 -1.50
N ILE A 82 -2.59 -4.30 -2.62
CA ILE A 82 -2.30 -2.86 -2.80
C ILE A 82 -3.59 -2.04 -2.74
N ILE A 83 -4.67 -2.52 -3.37
CA ILE A 83 -5.97 -1.87 -3.34
C ILE A 83 -6.55 -1.88 -1.92
N GLU A 84 -6.52 -3.02 -1.22
CA GLU A 84 -6.98 -3.12 0.17
C GLU A 84 -6.17 -2.21 1.11
N PHE A 85 -4.85 -2.09 0.89
CA PHE A 85 -4.02 -1.14 1.62
C PHE A 85 -4.51 0.30 1.38
N ALA A 86 -4.68 0.69 0.11
CA ALA A 86 -5.10 2.04 -0.24
C ALA A 86 -6.48 2.40 0.35
N LYS A 87 -7.43 1.46 0.35
CA LYS A 87 -8.75 1.64 0.97
C LYS A 87 -8.68 1.95 2.48
N MET A 88 -7.65 1.45 3.16
CA MET A 88 -7.45 1.69 4.60
C MET A 88 -6.76 3.03 4.90
N VAL A 89 -6.24 3.73 3.89
CA VAL A 89 -5.60 5.04 4.06
C VAL A 89 -6.68 6.13 4.26
N PRO A 90 -6.63 6.91 5.36
CA PRO A 90 -7.61 7.96 5.62
C PRO A 90 -7.73 8.95 4.46
N GLY A 91 -8.95 9.20 4.00
CA GLY A 91 -9.22 10.13 2.90
C GLY A 91 -9.15 9.53 1.50
N PHE A 92 -8.54 8.35 1.30
CA PHE A 92 -8.44 7.72 -0.03
C PHE A 92 -9.81 7.43 -0.64
N MET A 93 -10.72 6.84 0.12
CA MET A 93 -12.09 6.53 -0.33
C MET A 93 -12.98 7.77 -0.54
N ARG A 94 -12.50 8.98 -0.18
CA ARG A 94 -13.23 10.25 -0.40
C ARG A 94 -12.84 10.92 -1.72
N LEU A 95 -11.83 10.41 -2.41
CA LEU A 95 -11.38 10.90 -3.72
C LEU A 95 -12.31 10.41 -4.84
N SER A 96 -12.27 11.08 -5.99
CA SER A 96 -12.97 10.62 -7.20
C SER A 96 -12.41 9.26 -7.66
N GLN A 97 -13.20 8.48 -8.40
CA GLN A 97 -12.75 7.19 -8.92
C GLN A 97 -11.53 7.35 -9.85
N ASP A 98 -11.50 8.41 -10.65
CA ASP A 98 -10.37 8.74 -11.51
C ASP A 98 -9.10 9.03 -10.71
N ASP A 99 -9.21 9.81 -9.63
CA ASP A 99 -8.07 10.09 -8.74
C ASP A 99 -7.58 8.84 -8.02
N GLN A 100 -8.49 7.97 -7.55
CA GLN A 100 -8.13 6.70 -6.94
C GLN A 100 -7.35 5.81 -7.93
N ILE A 101 -7.81 5.74 -9.19
CA ILE A 101 -7.15 4.98 -10.26
C ILE A 101 -5.78 5.58 -10.59
N VAL A 102 -5.68 6.91 -10.72
CA VAL A 102 -4.41 7.59 -11.00
C VAL A 102 -3.41 7.34 -9.86
N LEU A 103 -3.83 7.45 -8.61
CA LEU A 103 -2.98 7.16 -7.46
C LEU A 103 -2.49 5.71 -7.48
N LEU A 104 -3.39 4.73 -7.63
CA LEU A 104 -3.01 3.31 -7.71
C LEU A 104 -2.04 3.02 -8.85
N LYS A 105 -2.23 3.62 -10.04
CA LYS A 105 -1.31 3.53 -11.17
C LYS A 105 0.04 4.19 -10.88
N ALA A 106 0.04 5.31 -10.16
CA ALA A 106 1.27 6.02 -9.79
C ALA A 106 2.09 5.30 -8.71
N GLY A 107 1.45 4.47 -7.88
CA GLY A 107 2.11 3.69 -6.83
C GLY A 107 3.06 2.59 -7.28
N GLU A 108 3.05 2.26 -8.57
CA GLU A 108 4.11 1.46 -9.18
C GLU A 108 5.48 2.16 -9.06
N LYS A 109 5.50 3.49 -8.99
CA LYS A 109 6.70 4.28 -8.70
C LYS A 109 6.72 4.61 -7.21
N ARG A 110 7.35 3.72 -6.44
CA ARG A 110 7.52 3.68 -4.97
C ARG A 110 7.84 5.02 -4.25
N GLN A 111 8.10 6.11 -4.97
CA GLN A 111 8.36 7.44 -4.41
C GLN A 111 7.13 8.37 -4.31
N LEU A 112 6.02 8.11 -4.99
CA LEU A 112 4.89 9.07 -5.00
C LEU A 112 3.86 8.87 -3.87
N PHE A 113 3.61 7.64 -3.40
CA PHE A 113 2.62 7.42 -2.33
C PHE A 113 3.02 8.01 -0.98
N ILE A 114 4.33 8.12 -0.72
CA ILE A 114 4.82 8.72 0.53
C ILE A 114 4.75 10.26 0.45
N TYR A 115 4.88 10.84 -0.74
CA TYR A 115 4.86 12.30 -0.95
C TYR A 115 3.44 12.90 -0.97
N TYR A 116 2.39 12.09 -1.15
CA TYR A 116 1.00 12.58 -1.11
C TYR A 116 0.36 12.46 0.28
N ILE A 117 1.03 11.77 1.21
CA ILE A 117 0.61 11.56 2.59
C ILE A 117 1.41 12.44 3.58
N TYR A 118 2.50 13.07 3.13
CA TYR A 118 3.27 14.10 3.83
C TYR A 118 3.09 15.46 3.16
#